data_AF-A0A519HKN0-F1
#
_entry.id   AF-A0A519HKN0-F1
#
_cell.length_a   1.000
_cell.length_b   1.000
_cell.length_c   1.000
_cell.angle_alpha   90.00
_cell.angle_beta   90.00
_cell.angle_gamma   90.00
#
_symmetry.space_group_name_H-M   'P 1'
#
loop_
_entity.id
_entity.type
_entity.pdbx_description
1 polymer ?
#
loop_
_entity_poly.entity_id
_entity_poly.type
_entity_poly.pdbx_seq_one_letter_code
_entity_poly.pdbx_strand_id
1 'polypeptide(L)' 'MGPYTLTVFYKGQPGVAETAHATRAPEVLAKIAELLEKHKGCERIRVSSLNAHLFTVDCHGNTVEE' A
#
# COMPACT_ATOMS: atom_id res chain seq x y z
N MET A 1 -3.28 7.45 14.46
CA MET A 1 -3.25 6.77 13.15
C MET A 1 -4.32 7.40 12.27
N GLY A 2 -3.99 7.71 11.01
CA GLY A 2 -4.98 8.17 10.06
C GLY A 2 -5.94 7.06 9.63
N PRO A 3 -7.10 7.36 9.02
CA PRO A 3 -8.10 6.37 8.68
C PRO A 3 -7.67 5.46 7.53
N TYR A 4 -6.56 5.77 6.85
CA TYR A 4 -6.01 4.98 5.75
C TYR A 4 -4.75 4.25 6.18
N THR A 5 -4.66 2.99 5.77
CA THR A 5 -3.54 2.09 6.01
C THR A 5 -3.06 1.53 4.69
N LEU A 6 -1.77 1.66 4.44
CA LEU A 6 -1.08 1.11 3.28
C LEU A 6 -0.18 -0.03 3.76
N THR A 7 -0.29 -1.18 3.14
CA THR A 7 0.39 -2.40 3.56
C THR A 7 1.18 -2.98 2.40
N VAL A 8 2.50 -3.06 2.53
CA VAL A 8 3.40 -3.57 1.48
C VAL A 8 3.61 -5.07 1.64
N PHE A 9 3.55 -5.80 0.54
CA PHE A 9 3.79 -7.24 0.48
C PHE A 9 4.94 -7.56 -0.49
N TYR A 10 5.75 -8.55 -0.13
CA TYR A 10 6.78 -9.11 -1.01
C TYR A 10 6.42 -10.53 -1.43
N LYS A 11 6.79 -10.88 -2.66
CA LYS A 11 6.58 -12.22 -3.21
C LYS A 11 7.31 -13.27 -2.37
N GLY A 12 6.58 -14.30 -1.94
CA GLY A 12 7.13 -15.40 -1.15
C GLY A 12 7.40 -15.08 0.33
N GLN A 13 7.06 -13.87 0.79
CA GLN A 13 7.05 -13.55 2.21
C GLN A 13 5.63 -13.68 2.77
N PRO A 14 5.40 -14.53 3.79
CA PRO A 14 4.06 -14.71 4.36
C PRO A 14 3.60 -13.51 5.22
N GLY A 15 4.45 -12.49 5.40
CA GLY A 15 4.21 -11.35 6.26
C GLY A 15 4.12 -10.03 5.52
N VAL A 16 3.56 -9.04 6.22
CA VAL A 16 3.58 -7.64 5.80
C VAL A 16 5.01 -7.13 5.91
N ALA A 17 5.51 -6.53 4.83
CA ALA A 17 6.84 -5.94 4.80
C ALA A 17 6.90 -4.60 5.54
N GLU A 18 5.90 -3.75 5.29
CA GLU A 18 5.77 -2.45 5.91
C GLU A 18 4.30 -2.04 5.99
N THR A 19 3.93 -1.32 7.05
CA THR A 19 2.64 -0.65 7.17
C THR A 19 2.85 0.83 7.36
N ALA A 20 2.19 1.63 6.53
CA ALA A 20 2.16 3.08 6.62
C ALA A 20 0.73 3.57 6.84
N HIS A 21 0.58 4.73 7.48
CA HIS A 21 -0.72 5.35 7.71
C HIS A 21 -0.78 6.72 7.03
N ALA A 22 -1.96 7.07 6.53
CA ALA A 22 -2.26 8.37 5.96
C ALA A 22 -3.55 8.94 6.57
N THR A 23 -3.57 10.25 6.80
CA THR A 23 -4.71 10.91 7.47
C THR A 23 -5.77 11.36 6.47
N ARG A 24 -5.35 11.73 5.25
CA ARG A 24 -6.21 12.21 4.17
C ARG A 24 -6.02 11.40 2.90
N ALA A 25 -7.06 11.33 2.07
CA ALA A 25 -7.01 10.61 0.79
C ALA A 25 -5.87 11.08 -0.15
N PRO A 26 -5.56 12.38 -0.30
CA PRO A 26 -4.43 12.80 -1.14
C PRO A 26 -3.07 12.32 -0.62
N GLU A 27 -2.91 12.19 0.70
CA GLU A 27 -1.68 11.68 1.31
C GLU A 27 -1.46 10.20 0.99
N VAL A 28 -2.53 9.44 0.71
CA VAL A 28 -2.43 8.03 0.29
C VAL A 28 -1.64 7.93 -1.01
N LEU A 29 -1.91 8.80 -1.99
CA LEU A 29 -1.21 8.76 -3.28
C LEU A 29 0.27 9.11 -3.14
N ALA A 30 0.60 10.12 -2.32
CA ALA A 30 1.98 10.46 -2.00
C ALA A 30 2.69 9.29 -1.29
N LYS A 31 2.04 8.68 -0.31
CA LYS A 31 2.53 7.50 0.40
C LYS A 31 2.76 6.30 -0.52
N ILE A 32 1.88 6.06 -1.49
CA ILE A 32 2.08 4.99 -2.47
C ILE A 32 3.39 5.23 -3.24
N ALA A 33 3.61 6.45 -3.74
CA ALA A 33 4.84 6.78 -4.47
C ALA A 33 6.09 6.56 -3.60
N GLU A 34 6.08 7.07 -2.35
CA GLU A 34 7.18 6.86 -1.40
C GLU A 34 7.46 5.36 -1.15
N LEU A 35 6.39 4.57 -0.97
CA LEU A 35 6.51 3.13 -0.73
C LEU A 35 7.01 2.39 -1.96
N LEU A 36 6.58 2.76 -3.17
CA LEU A 36 7.07 2.16 -4.41
C LEU A 36 8.56 2.46 -4.64
N GLU A 37 9.00 3.68 -4.33
CA GLU A 37 10.42 4.06 -4.42
C GLU A 37 11.29 3.33 -3.38
N LYS A 38 10.78 3.20 -2.15
CA LYS A 38 11.47 2.54 -1.03
C LYS A 38 11.51 1.02 -1.19
N HIS A 39 10.41 0.42 -1.65
CA HIS A 39 10.23 -1.03 -1.77
C HIS A 39 10.28 -1.48 -3.23
N LYS A 40 11.39 -1.19 -3.92
CA LYS A 40 11.62 -1.69 -5.27
C LYS A 40 11.53 -3.21 -5.30
N GLY A 41 10.64 -3.74 -6.16
CA GLY A 41 10.38 -5.17 -6.25
C GLY A 41 9.39 -5.71 -5.22
N CYS A 42 8.58 -4.85 -4.59
CA CYS A 42 7.39 -5.35 -3.91
C CYS A 42 6.49 -6.11 -4.89
N GLU A 43 5.59 -6.93 -4.36
CA GLU A 43 4.57 -7.60 -5.15
C GLU A 43 3.35 -6.70 -5.31
N ARG A 44 2.90 -6.14 -4.18
CA ARG A 44 1.72 -5.27 -4.12
C ARG A 44 1.71 -4.40 -2.88
N ILE A 45 0.97 -3.29 -2.96
CA ILE A 45 0.62 -2.43 -1.84
C ILE A 45 -0.89 -2.42 -1.73
N ARG A 46 -1.41 -2.90 -0.59
CA ARG A 46 -2.83 -2.90 -0.28
C ARG A 46 -3.19 -1.61 0.44
N VAL A 47 -4.24 -0.93 -0.01
CA VAL A 47 -4.77 0.27 0.63
C VAL A 47 -6.11 -0.08 1.27
N SER A 48 -6.20 0.15 2.58
CA SER A 48 -7.41 -0.08 3.36
C SER A 48 -7.79 1.19 4.12
N SER A 49 -9.08 1.41 4.31
CA SER A 49 -9.61 2.29 5.35
C SER A 49 -9.71 1.53 6.69
N LEU A 50 -10.13 2.21 7.76
CA LEU A 50 -10.41 1.62 9.07
C LEU A 50 -11.21 0.31 9.01
N ASN A 51 -12.20 0.23 8.12
CA ASN A 51 -13.18 -0.86 8.13
C ASN A 51 -13.28 -1.62 6.79
N ALA A 52 -12.53 -1.21 5.76
CA ALA A 52 -12.69 -1.78 4.43
C ALA A 52 -11.40 -1.71 3.62
N HIS A 53 -11.15 -2.75 2.82
CA HIS A 53 -10.24 -2.66 1.68
C HIS A 53 -10.78 -1.62 0.69
N LEU A 54 -9.88 -0.81 0.12
CA LEU A 54 -10.24 0.18 -0.89
C LEU A 54 -9.77 -0.26 -2.27
N PHE A 55 -8.47 -0.51 -2.41
CA PHE A 55 -7.85 -0.96 -3.65
C PHE A 55 -6.43 -1.49 -3.38
N THR A 56 -5.87 -2.18 -4.36
CA THR A 56 -4.50 -2.71 -4.32
C THR A 56 -3.75 -2.19 -5.54
N VAL A 57 -2.45 -1.86 -5.37
CA VAL A 57 -1.56 -1.46 -6.48
C VAL A 57 -0.38 -2.40 -6.58
N ASP A 58 0.13 -2.61 -7.80
CA ASP A 58 1.31 -3.42 -8.05
C ASP A 58 2.63 -2.60 -7.97
N CYS A 59 3.75 -3.32 -8.15
CA CYS A 59 5.13 -2.85 -8.27
C CYS A 59 5.36 -1.56 -9.10
N HIS A 60 4.52 -1.38 -10.10
CA HIS A 60 4.58 -0.35 -11.12
C HIS A 60 3.54 0.77 -10.88
N GLY A 61 2.77 0.67 -9.80
CA GLY A 61 1.76 1.66 -9.43
C GLY A 61 0.43 1.53 -10.17
N ASN A 62 0.18 0.43 -10.90
CA ASN A 62 -1.14 0.19 -11.49
C ASN A 62 -2.05 -0.44 -10.46
N THR A 63 -3.34 -0.12 -10.54
CA THR A 63 -4.35 -0.78 -9.72
C THR A 63 -4.57 -2.20 -10.21
N VAL A 64 -4.57 -3.16 -9.30
CA VAL A 64 -4.80 -4.58 -9.57
C VAL A 64 -5.94 -5.11 -8.72
N GLU A 65 -6.71 -6.04 -9.29
CA GLU A 65 -7.70 -6.81 -8.56
C GLU A 65 -6.99 -7.90 -7.73
N GLU A 66 -7.46 -8.09 -6.49
CA GLU A 66 -6.88 -9.02 -5.51
C GLU A 66 -7.44 -10.44 -5.65
#